data_AF-A0A7V3ATX7-F1
#
_entry.id   AF-A0A7V3ATX7-F1
#
_cell.length_a   1.000
_cell.length_b   1.000
_cell.length_c   1.000
_cell.angle_alpha   90.00
_cell.angle_beta   90.00
_cell.angle_gamma   90.00
#
_symmetry.space_group_name_H-M   'P 1'
#
loop_
_entity.id
_entity.type
_entity.pdbx_description
1 polymer ?
#
loop_
_entity_poly.entity_id
_entity_poly.type
_entity_poly.pdbx_seq_one_letter_code
_entity_poly.pdbx_strand_id
1 'polypeptide(L)'
;MNRETHIIDATGKVLGRLASQIAILLMGKHKKDYDPSKDMGDFVIVKNVDKIKLSGKKLEKEIYYRHSGYIGGLKEIPIKKIFAKKPEFLLKKAVYGMLPKNRLRKKIDKKAKNLNNMSEEKKYWQGVGRRKTAVAVVKIFKEKDPSFLVNEKPLEKYFPLFELQKIAKAPLELLKLENKFKVLALVSGGGLVAQSEAIRLGLARALVAFKEEFRKKLKKDWIFKKRSES
;
A
#
# COMPACT_ATOMS: atom_id res chain seq x y z
N MET A 1 -10.52 22.44 12.43
CA MET A 1 -10.35 22.22 10.96
C MET A 1 -10.82 20.82 10.62
N ASN A 2 -12.05 20.68 10.12
CA ASN A 2 -12.54 19.40 9.63
C ASN A 2 -12.26 19.28 8.13
N ARG A 3 -11.67 18.17 7.70
CA ARG A 3 -11.40 17.88 6.28
C ARG A 3 -12.40 16.83 5.83
N GLU A 4 -13.15 17.16 4.80
CA GLU A 4 -14.12 16.25 4.24
C GLU A 4 -13.47 15.38 3.17
N THR A 5 -14.10 14.25 2.88
CA THR A 5 -13.67 13.35 1.80
C THR A 5 -14.76 13.33 0.74
N HIS A 6 -14.46 13.89 -0.43
CA HIS A 6 -15.37 13.97 -1.56
C HIS A 6 -15.13 12.79 -2.49
N ILE A 7 -16.18 12.05 -2.82
CA ILE A 7 -16.11 10.92 -3.76
C ILE A 7 -16.72 11.38 -5.09
N ILE A 8 -15.94 11.33 -6.18
CA ILE A 8 -16.37 11.79 -7.50
C ILE A 8 -16.26 10.64 -8.50
N ASP A 9 -17.37 10.35 -9.18
CA ASP A 9 -17.36 9.46 -10.35
C ASP A 9 -16.90 10.22 -11.59
N ALA A 10 -15.93 9.65 -12.31
CA ALA A 10 -15.32 10.22 -13.50
C ALA A 10 -15.95 9.72 -14.81
N THR A 11 -16.90 8.78 -14.74
CA THR A 11 -17.57 8.18 -15.90
C THR A 11 -18.20 9.25 -16.80
N GLY A 12 -17.81 9.28 -18.07
CA GLY A 12 -18.39 10.18 -19.07
C GLY A 12 -18.00 11.66 -18.91
N LYS A 13 -17.23 12.03 -17.89
CA LYS A 13 -16.79 13.42 -17.67
C LYS A 13 -15.59 13.76 -18.54
N VAL A 14 -15.50 15.04 -18.92
CA VAL A 14 -14.35 15.56 -19.68
C VAL A 14 -13.17 15.80 -18.73
N LEU A 15 -11.99 15.25 -19.06
CA LEU A 15 -10.77 15.30 -18.24
C LEU A 15 -10.50 16.69 -17.64
N GLY A 16 -10.49 17.74 -18.47
CA GLY A 16 -10.15 19.10 -18.04
C GLY A 16 -11.17 19.71 -17.09
N ARG A 17 -12.47 19.53 -17.35
CA ARG A 17 -13.55 20.05 -16.49
C ARG A 17 -13.53 19.36 -15.12
N LEU A 18 -13.36 18.03 -15.13
CA LEU A 18 -13.22 17.24 -13.92
C LEU A 18 -11.99 17.68 -13.11
N ALA A 19 -10.84 17.85 -13.76
CA ALA A 19 -9.61 18.27 -13.10
C ALA A 19 -9.74 19.66 -12.43
N SER A 20 -10.45 20.60 -13.07
CA SER A 20 -10.72 21.92 -12.51
C SER A 20 -11.57 21.84 -11.23
N GLN A 21 -12.66 21.07 -11.24
CA GLN A 21 -13.50 20.85 -10.07
C GLN A 21 -12.71 20.21 -8.92
N ILE A 22 -11.90 19.19 -9.23
CA ILE A 22 -11.04 18.54 -8.24
C ILE A 22 -10.05 19.55 -7.63
N ALA A 23 -9.40 20.39 -8.45
CA ALA A 23 -8.44 21.37 -7.96
C ALA A 23 -9.07 22.38 -6.98
N ILE A 24 -10.32 22.81 -7.21
CA ILE A 24 -11.06 23.71 -6.31
C ILE A 24 -11.28 23.06 -4.94
N LEU A 25 -11.68 21.79 -4.92
CA LEU A 25 -11.87 21.02 -3.68
C LEU A 25 -10.56 20.82 -2.92
N LEU A 26 -9.49 20.44 -3.65
CA LEU A 26 -8.16 20.24 -3.07
C LEU A 26 -7.54 21.52 -2.51
N MET A 27 -7.80 22.67 -3.14
CA MET A 27 -7.37 23.97 -2.61
C MET A 27 -8.24 24.46 -1.45
N GLY A 28 -9.49 23.98 -1.34
CA GLY A 28 -10.45 24.44 -0.34
C GLY A 28 -11.18 25.72 -0.73
N LYS A 29 -11.13 26.16 -1.99
CA LYS A 29 -11.77 27.39 -2.48
C LYS A 29 -13.30 27.39 -2.40
N HIS A 30 -13.90 26.23 -2.18
CA HIS A 30 -15.34 26.08 -1.96
C HIS A 30 -15.76 26.43 -0.52
N LYS A 31 -14.82 26.51 0.42
CA LYS A 31 -15.08 26.91 1.82
C LYS A 31 -14.98 28.42 1.95
N LYS A 32 -15.86 29.01 2.77
CA LYS A 32 -15.85 30.45 3.07
C LYS A 32 -14.56 30.87 3.79
N ASP A 33 -14.01 29.98 4.63
CA ASP A 33 -12.79 30.22 5.41
C ASP A 33 -11.49 30.04 4.60
N TYR A 34 -11.53 30.18 3.27
CA TYR A 34 -10.37 29.92 2.43
C TYR A 34 -9.25 30.96 2.65
N ASP A 35 -8.08 30.49 3.08
CA ASP A 35 -6.85 31.27 3.17
C ASP A 35 -5.78 30.67 2.24
N PRO A 36 -5.30 31.40 1.21
CA PRO A 36 -4.26 30.94 0.29
C PRO A 36 -2.96 30.49 0.96
N SER A 37 -2.66 31.01 2.15
CA SER A 37 -1.46 30.71 2.92
C SER A 37 -1.57 29.40 3.68
N LYS A 38 -2.79 28.91 3.94
CA LYS A 38 -3.07 27.72 4.75
C LYS A 38 -3.59 26.57 3.89
N ASP A 39 -3.24 25.35 4.29
CA ASP A 39 -3.70 24.14 3.60
C ASP A 39 -5.05 23.65 4.15
N MET A 40 -6.14 24.27 3.68
CA MET A 40 -7.51 24.07 4.20
C MET A 40 -8.38 23.16 3.33
N GLY A 41 -7.86 22.68 2.20
CA GLY A 41 -8.62 21.88 1.26
C GLY A 41 -8.81 20.41 1.68
N ASP A 42 -9.74 19.78 0.98
CA ASP A 42 -10.29 18.46 1.32
C ASP A 42 -9.60 17.31 0.59
N PHE A 43 -9.96 16.09 0.98
CA PHE A 43 -9.56 14.89 0.26
C PHE A 43 -10.54 14.63 -0.88
N VAL A 44 -9.99 14.25 -2.03
CA VAL A 44 -10.81 13.91 -3.20
C VAL A 44 -10.46 12.51 -3.65
N ILE A 45 -11.48 11.67 -3.72
CA ILE A 45 -11.41 10.29 -4.17
C ILE A 45 -12.12 10.19 -5.52
N VAL A 46 -11.39 9.83 -6.56
CA VAL A 46 -11.95 9.69 -7.92
C VAL A 46 -12.12 8.21 -8.27
N LYS A 47 -13.33 7.85 -8.72
CA LYS A 47 -13.69 6.51 -9.19
C LYS A 47 -13.82 6.47 -10.72
N ASN A 48 -13.61 5.30 -11.31
CA ASN A 48 -13.79 5.03 -12.75
C ASN A 48 -12.99 5.97 -13.68
N VAL A 49 -11.73 6.24 -13.36
CA VAL A 49 -10.88 7.16 -14.15
C VAL A 49 -10.64 6.63 -15.57
N ASP A 50 -10.76 5.33 -15.78
CA ASP A 50 -10.64 4.67 -17.08
C ASP A 50 -11.75 5.10 -18.07
N LYS A 51 -12.90 5.56 -17.55
CA LYS A 51 -14.07 5.96 -18.35
C LYS A 51 -14.15 7.47 -18.61
N ILE A 52 -13.05 8.20 -18.37
CA ILE A 52 -12.97 9.63 -18.65
C ILE A 52 -12.92 9.89 -20.15
N LYS A 53 -13.61 10.95 -20.59
CA LYS A 53 -13.58 11.41 -21.98
C LYS A 53 -12.51 12.48 -22.18
N LEU A 54 -11.71 12.29 -23.23
CA LEU A 54 -10.87 13.34 -23.81
C LEU A 54 -11.64 14.00 -24.95
N SER A 55 -11.71 15.33 -24.95
CA SER A 55 -12.45 16.08 -25.97
C SER A 55 -11.76 16.05 -27.33
N GLY A 56 -12.51 15.88 -28.42
CA GLY A 56 -12.02 15.98 -29.80
C GLY A 56 -10.98 14.90 -30.15
N LYS A 57 -10.02 15.24 -31.02
CA LYS A 57 -8.95 14.34 -31.49
C LYS A 57 -7.72 14.30 -30.55
N LYS A 58 -7.84 14.77 -29.30
CA LYS A 58 -6.71 14.87 -28.35
C LYS A 58 -6.11 13.51 -28.00
N LEU A 59 -6.94 12.48 -27.90
CA LEU A 59 -6.47 11.14 -27.59
C LEU A 59 -5.45 10.63 -28.63
N GLU A 60 -5.61 11.02 -29.89
CA GLU A 60 -4.76 10.60 -31.00
C GLU A 60 -3.61 11.58 -31.28
N LYS A 61 -3.88 12.88 -31.24
CA LYS A 61 -2.92 13.92 -31.65
C LYS A 61 -1.98 14.38 -30.55
N GLU A 62 -2.37 14.24 -29.28
CA GLU A 62 -1.60 14.82 -28.18
C GLU A 62 -0.44 13.88 -27.78
N ILE A 63 0.76 14.46 -27.69
CA ILE A 63 1.98 13.76 -27.31
C ILE A 63 2.43 14.27 -25.93
N TYR A 64 2.72 13.34 -25.04
CA TYR A 64 3.36 13.62 -23.76
C TYR A 64 4.87 13.62 -23.92
N TYR A 65 5.48 14.77 -23.64
CA TYR A 65 6.93 14.94 -23.62
C TYR A 65 7.46 14.85 -22.20
N ARG A 66 8.61 14.18 -22.03
CA ARG A 66 9.42 14.23 -20.82
C ARG A 66 10.89 14.23 -21.21
N HIS A 67 11.68 15.08 -20.58
CA HIS A 67 13.13 15.13 -20.77
C HIS A 67 13.86 14.63 -19.52
N SER A 68 14.98 13.93 -19.68
CA SER A 68 15.83 13.51 -18.55
C SER A 68 16.79 14.59 -18.07
N GLY A 69 17.19 15.51 -18.96
CA GLY A 69 18.20 16.54 -18.71
C GLY A 69 19.47 16.36 -19.55
N TYR A 70 19.71 15.16 -20.08
CA TYR A 70 20.85 14.84 -20.95
C TYR A 70 20.50 15.06 -22.43
N ILE A 71 21.52 15.32 -23.27
CA ILE A 71 21.36 15.37 -24.73
C ILE A 71 20.76 14.04 -25.24
N GLY A 72 19.77 14.12 -26.14
CA GLY A 72 19.02 12.95 -26.61
C GLY A 72 18.04 12.36 -25.59
N GLY A 73 17.85 12.98 -24.43
CA GLY A 73 17.02 12.50 -23.33
C GLY A 73 15.51 12.74 -23.47
N LEU A 74 15.04 13.20 -24.63
CA LEU A 74 13.63 13.47 -24.89
C LEU A 74 12.86 12.17 -25.13
N LYS A 75 11.79 11.97 -24.35
CA LYS A 75 10.85 10.87 -24.52
C LYS A 75 9.50 11.42 -24.94
N GLU A 76 9.02 10.91 -26.06
CA GLU A 76 7.73 11.24 -26.65
C GLU A 76 6.81 10.04 -26.53
N ILE A 77 5.67 10.23 -25.87
CA ILE A 77 4.71 9.15 -25.63
C ILE A 77 3.33 9.65 -26.06
N PRO A 78 2.69 9.03 -27.08
CA PRO A 78 1.33 9.37 -27.46
C PRO A 78 0.36 9.23 -26.27
N ILE A 79 -0.55 10.19 -26.11
CA ILE A 79 -1.53 10.14 -25.00
C ILE A 79 -2.39 8.88 -25.07
N LYS A 80 -2.73 8.38 -26.27
CA LYS A 80 -3.41 7.08 -26.45
C LYS A 80 -2.74 5.94 -25.67
N LYS A 81 -1.40 5.83 -25.75
CA LYS A 81 -0.64 4.79 -25.04
C LYS A 81 -0.68 4.99 -23.52
N ILE A 82 -0.59 6.24 -23.06
CA ILE A 82 -0.68 6.56 -21.63
C ILE A 82 -2.07 6.27 -21.10
N PHE A 83 -3.12 6.66 -21.83
CA PHE A 83 -4.50 6.46 -21.43
C PHE A 83 -4.83 4.97 -21.29
N ALA A 84 -4.37 4.13 -22.21
CA ALA A 84 -4.55 2.68 -22.13
C ALA A 84 -3.80 2.05 -20.94
N LYS A 85 -2.59 2.53 -20.62
CA LYS A 85 -1.75 1.91 -19.58
C LYS A 85 -2.00 2.46 -18.17
N LYS A 86 -2.20 3.78 -18.04
CA LYS A 86 -2.27 4.54 -16.78
C LYS A 86 -3.13 5.80 -16.96
N PRO A 87 -4.47 5.69 -17.09
CA PRO A 87 -5.36 6.85 -17.23
C PRO A 87 -5.34 7.76 -15.99
N GLU A 88 -5.11 7.18 -14.80
CA GLU A 88 -4.86 7.92 -13.55
C GLU A 88 -3.77 8.97 -13.66
N PHE A 89 -2.70 8.67 -14.41
CA PHE A 89 -1.58 9.58 -14.58
C PHE A 89 -2.01 10.84 -15.35
N LEU A 90 -2.90 10.72 -16.33
CA LEU A 90 -3.39 11.85 -17.11
C LEU A 90 -4.27 12.76 -16.25
N LEU A 91 -5.18 12.19 -15.47
CA LEU A 91 -6.00 12.97 -14.53
C LEU A 91 -5.12 13.67 -13.49
N LYS A 92 -4.16 12.95 -12.90
CA LYS A 92 -3.23 13.52 -11.93
C LYS A 92 -2.41 14.65 -12.53
N LYS A 93 -1.87 14.49 -13.75
CA LYS A 93 -1.11 15.53 -14.43
C LYS A 93 -1.98 16.77 -14.70
N ALA A 94 -3.23 16.57 -15.14
CA ALA A 94 -4.17 17.65 -15.38
C ALA A 94 -4.47 18.42 -14.09
N VAL A 95 -4.81 17.71 -13.00
CA VAL A 95 -5.06 18.33 -11.68
C VAL A 95 -3.82 19.06 -11.17
N TYR A 96 -2.64 18.42 -11.24
CA TYR A 96 -1.40 19.04 -10.83
C TYR A 96 -1.15 20.35 -11.58
N GLY A 97 -1.42 20.38 -12.89
CA GLY A 97 -1.35 21.56 -13.74
C GLY A 97 -2.24 22.72 -13.30
N MET A 98 -3.41 22.43 -12.71
CA MET A 98 -4.37 23.43 -12.22
C MET A 98 -4.03 24.00 -10.84
N LEU A 99 -3.11 23.39 -10.09
CA LEU A 99 -2.71 23.86 -8.77
C LEU A 99 -1.68 25.01 -8.84
N PRO A 100 -1.73 25.99 -7.91
CA PRO A 100 -0.79 27.11 -7.88
C PRO A 100 0.65 26.63 -7.70
N LYS A 101 1.59 27.28 -8.39
CA LYS A 101 3.02 26.93 -8.37
C LYS A 101 3.68 27.43 -7.08
N ASN A 102 3.45 26.75 -5.96
CA ASN A 102 4.03 27.07 -4.65
C ASN A 102 4.57 25.82 -3.92
N ARG A 103 5.14 26.01 -2.72
CA ARG A 103 5.64 24.91 -1.87
C ARG A 103 4.54 23.96 -1.39
N LEU A 104 3.30 24.45 -1.27
CA LEU A 104 2.14 23.67 -0.83
C LEU A 104 1.58 22.75 -1.93
N ARG A 105 1.85 23.04 -3.21
CA ARG A 105 1.34 22.29 -4.37
C ARG A 105 1.52 20.78 -4.24
N LYS A 106 2.71 20.32 -3.85
CA LYS A 106 3.00 18.89 -3.67
C LYS A 106 2.23 18.27 -2.50
N LYS A 107 1.94 19.04 -1.44
CA LYS A 107 1.14 18.57 -0.30
C LYS A 107 -0.33 18.46 -0.69
N ILE A 108 -0.84 19.44 -1.42
CA ILE A 108 -2.22 19.48 -1.93
C ILE A 108 -2.46 18.35 -2.93
N ASP A 109 -1.55 18.14 -3.89
CA ASP A 109 -1.65 17.06 -4.90
C ASP A 109 -1.75 15.66 -4.25
N LYS A 110 -1.05 15.44 -3.12
CA LYS A 110 -1.12 14.16 -2.38
C LYS A 110 -2.50 13.87 -1.77
N LYS A 111 -3.37 14.86 -1.63
CA LYS A 111 -4.74 14.65 -1.11
C LYS A 111 -5.70 14.08 -2.16
N ALA A 112 -5.35 14.17 -3.44
CA ALA A 112 -6.07 13.48 -4.50
C ALA A 112 -5.69 11.99 -4.48
N LYS A 113 -6.66 11.12 -4.24
CA LYS A 113 -6.50 9.67 -4.35
C LYS A 113 -7.36 9.17 -5.50
N ASN A 114 -6.75 8.42 -6.41
CA ASN A 114 -7.49 7.69 -7.42
C ASN A 114 -7.77 6.28 -6.90
N LEU A 115 -8.97 5.77 -7.14
CA LEU A 115 -9.37 4.41 -6.84
C LEU A 115 -9.73 3.69 -8.14
N ASN A 116 -8.77 3.45 -9.04
CA ASN A 116 -9.01 2.42 -10.06
C ASN A 116 -8.65 1.02 -9.56
N ASN A 117 -7.77 0.91 -8.57
CA ASN A 117 -7.49 -0.36 -7.91
C ASN A 117 -7.43 -0.15 -6.40
N MET A 118 -8.61 -0.13 -5.78
CA MET A 118 -8.70 -0.65 -4.44
C MET A 118 -8.58 -2.18 -4.56
N SER A 119 -7.36 -2.68 -4.81
CA SER A 119 -6.98 -3.83 -4.00
C SER A 119 -7.08 -3.27 -2.60
N GLU A 120 -8.18 -3.56 -1.91
CA GLU A 120 -8.41 -3.13 -0.53
C GLU A 120 -7.05 -3.14 0.15
N GLU A 121 -6.61 -2.00 0.71
CA GLU A 121 -5.45 -2.01 1.59
C GLU A 121 -5.86 -2.91 2.75
N LYS A 122 -5.69 -4.23 2.56
CA LYS A 122 -6.16 -5.22 3.51
C LYS A 122 -5.38 -4.92 4.76
N LYS A 123 -6.09 -4.47 5.79
CA LYS A 123 -5.50 -4.13 7.07
C LYS A 123 -4.68 -5.33 7.52
N TYR A 124 -3.37 -5.12 7.60
CA TYR A 124 -2.42 -6.14 8.00
C TYR A 124 -1.77 -5.74 9.31
N TRP A 125 -1.36 -6.76 10.05
CA TRP A 125 -0.53 -6.58 11.23
C TRP A 125 0.84 -7.16 10.93
N GLN A 126 1.88 -6.44 11.34
CA GLN A 126 3.25 -6.78 11.04
C GLN A 126 4.01 -7.09 12.32
N GLY A 127 4.89 -8.08 12.25
CA GLY A 127 5.85 -8.38 13.28
C GLY A 127 7.20 -8.73 12.67
N VAL A 128 8.26 -8.21 13.27
CA VAL A 128 9.63 -8.54 12.89
C VAL A 128 10.20 -9.54 13.88
N GLY A 129 10.71 -10.66 13.39
CA GLY A 129 11.47 -11.64 14.17
C GLY A 129 12.93 -11.63 13.77
N ARG A 130 13.82 -11.71 14.76
CA ARG A 130 15.26 -11.82 14.53
C ARG A 130 15.78 -12.99 15.36
N ARG A 131 16.57 -13.87 14.76
CA ARG A 131 17.17 -15.03 15.44
C ARG A 131 18.51 -15.37 14.83
N LYS A 132 19.57 -15.36 15.66
CA LYS A 132 20.97 -15.41 15.17
C LYS A 132 21.16 -14.31 14.11
N THR A 133 21.58 -14.68 12.90
CA THR A 133 21.72 -13.79 11.74
C THR A 133 20.47 -13.72 10.84
N ALA A 134 19.43 -14.52 11.13
CA ALA A 134 18.20 -14.55 10.34
C ALA A 134 17.22 -13.45 10.76
N VAL A 135 16.62 -12.78 9.78
CA VAL A 135 15.59 -11.74 9.95
C VAL A 135 14.35 -12.14 9.18
N ALA A 136 13.21 -12.15 9.86
CA ALA A 136 11.90 -12.44 9.28
C ALA A 136 10.97 -11.25 9.49
N VAL A 137 10.36 -10.78 8.40
CA VAL A 137 9.28 -9.80 8.43
C VAL A 137 8.00 -10.53 8.08
N VAL A 138 7.10 -10.65 9.07
CA VAL A 138 5.86 -11.39 8.94
C VAL A 138 4.69 -10.43 8.91
N LYS A 139 3.81 -10.59 7.91
CA LYS A 139 2.54 -9.87 7.78
C LYS A 139 1.40 -10.87 7.90
N ILE A 140 0.40 -10.53 8.71
CA ILE A 140 -0.84 -11.32 8.84
C ILE A 140 -2.03 -10.51 8.35
N PHE A 141 -2.95 -11.20 7.67
CA PHE A 141 -4.19 -10.65 7.12
C PHE A 141 -5.36 -11.48 7.66
N LYS A 142 -6.43 -10.81 8.10
CA LYS A 142 -7.66 -11.49 8.51
C LYS A 142 -8.44 -11.86 7.25
N GLU A 143 -8.27 -13.08 6.77
CA GLU A 143 -8.85 -13.58 5.52
C GLU A 143 -9.38 -15.01 5.74
N LYS A 144 -10.42 -15.39 4.98
CA LYS A 144 -11.04 -16.72 5.09
C LYS A 144 -10.19 -17.84 4.49
N ASP A 145 -9.28 -17.51 3.58
CA ASP A 145 -8.36 -18.45 2.95
C ASP A 145 -7.02 -18.49 3.71
N PRO A 146 -6.76 -19.52 4.54
CA PRO A 146 -5.49 -19.65 5.23
C PRO A 146 -4.41 -20.05 4.25
N SER A 147 -3.47 -19.14 3.97
CA SER A 147 -2.26 -19.44 3.22
C SER A 147 -1.04 -18.99 4.00
N PHE A 148 -0.04 -19.86 4.14
CA PHE A 148 1.24 -19.53 4.74
C PHE A 148 2.33 -19.56 3.65
N LEU A 149 2.77 -18.37 3.24
CA LEU A 149 3.84 -18.22 2.23
C LEU A 149 5.12 -17.69 2.87
N VAL A 150 6.25 -18.27 2.50
CA VAL A 150 7.60 -17.84 2.86
C VAL A 150 8.37 -17.54 1.58
N ASN A 151 8.80 -16.27 1.39
CA ASN A 151 9.44 -15.80 0.16
C ASN A 151 8.70 -16.27 -1.11
N GLU A 152 7.38 -16.04 -1.13
CA GLU A 152 6.46 -16.40 -2.22
C GLU A 152 6.23 -17.90 -2.46
N LYS A 153 6.83 -18.78 -1.66
CA LYS A 153 6.64 -20.24 -1.74
C LYS A 153 5.76 -20.75 -0.58
N PRO A 154 4.95 -21.81 -0.78
CA PRO A 154 4.24 -22.47 0.33
C PRO A 154 5.21 -22.96 1.41
N LEU A 155 4.75 -22.98 2.66
CA LEU A 155 5.58 -23.38 3.80
C LEU A 155 6.21 -24.77 3.62
N GLU A 156 5.46 -25.75 3.10
CA GLU A 156 5.97 -27.11 2.87
C GLU A 156 7.12 -27.13 1.85
N LYS A 157 7.03 -26.27 0.83
CA LYS A 157 8.05 -26.19 -0.22
C LYS A 157 9.31 -25.44 0.25
N TYR A 158 9.17 -24.50 1.18
CA TYR A 158 10.29 -23.72 1.70
C TYR A 158 11.05 -24.47 2.80
N PHE A 159 10.34 -25.11 3.73
CA PHE A 159 10.93 -25.91 4.79
C PHE A 159 10.71 -27.39 4.52
N PRO A 160 11.73 -28.14 4.04
CA PRO A 160 11.57 -29.55 3.72
C PRO A 160 11.33 -30.42 4.97
N LEU A 161 11.83 -30.00 6.12
CA LEU A 161 11.69 -30.72 7.39
C LEU A 161 10.39 -30.32 8.11
N PHE A 162 9.62 -31.33 8.53
CA PHE A 162 8.36 -31.14 9.26
C PHE A 162 8.54 -30.40 10.60
N GLU A 163 9.67 -30.62 11.28
CA GLU A 163 10.00 -29.91 12.51
C GLU A 163 10.10 -28.40 12.31
N LEU A 164 10.71 -27.96 11.21
CA LEU A 164 10.87 -26.54 10.90
C LEU A 164 9.53 -25.89 10.55
N GLN A 165 8.65 -26.63 9.88
CA GLN A 165 7.28 -26.19 9.61
C GLN A 165 6.50 -26.00 10.91
N LYS A 166 6.60 -26.94 11.85
CA LYS A 166 5.99 -26.84 13.19
C LYS A 166 6.53 -25.64 13.97
N ILE A 167 7.84 -25.42 13.97
CA ILE A 167 8.45 -24.25 14.64
C ILE A 167 7.86 -22.95 14.11
N ALA A 168 7.74 -22.81 12.78
CA ALA A 168 7.18 -21.61 12.16
C ALA A 168 5.67 -21.43 12.46
N LYS A 169 4.89 -22.51 12.48
CA LYS A 169 3.43 -22.52 12.75
C LYS A 169 3.04 -22.44 14.23
N ALA A 170 3.96 -22.75 15.15
CA ALA A 170 3.69 -22.87 16.58
C ALA A 170 2.84 -21.75 17.21
N PRO A 171 3.03 -20.44 16.91
CA PRO A 171 2.20 -19.39 17.48
C PRO A 171 0.73 -19.45 17.08
N LEU A 172 0.42 -19.97 15.89
CA LEU A 172 -0.95 -20.16 15.40
C LEU A 172 -1.61 -21.40 16.01
N GLU A 173 -0.86 -22.50 16.09
CA GLU A 173 -1.31 -23.76 16.69
C GLU A 173 -1.68 -23.55 18.16
N LEU A 174 -0.81 -22.88 18.93
CA LEU A 174 -1.02 -22.56 20.34
C LEU A 174 -2.31 -21.77 20.59
N LEU A 175 -2.62 -20.81 19.70
CA LEU A 175 -3.81 -19.98 19.81
C LEU A 175 -5.05 -20.61 19.15
N LYS A 176 -4.92 -21.77 18.49
CA LYS A 176 -5.97 -22.43 17.69
C LYS A 176 -6.52 -21.51 16.59
N LEU A 177 -5.63 -20.82 15.86
CA LEU A 177 -5.98 -19.79 14.86
C LEU A 177 -5.56 -20.13 13.43
N GLU A 178 -5.22 -21.39 13.14
CA GLU A 178 -4.65 -21.83 11.85
C GLU A 178 -5.49 -21.42 10.63
N ASN A 179 -6.82 -21.48 10.73
CA ASN A 179 -7.73 -21.24 9.61
C ASN A 179 -8.25 -19.80 9.51
N LYS A 180 -7.69 -18.85 10.29
CA LYS A 180 -8.24 -17.48 10.37
C LYS A 180 -7.37 -16.40 9.74
N PHE A 181 -6.13 -16.73 9.40
CA PHE A 181 -5.17 -15.75 8.93
C PHE A 181 -4.42 -16.24 7.71
N LYS A 182 -4.24 -15.31 6.76
CA LYS A 182 -3.24 -15.42 5.72
C LYS A 182 -1.94 -14.82 6.23
N VAL A 183 -0.85 -15.57 6.10
CA VAL A 183 0.49 -15.21 6.59
C VAL A 183 1.46 -15.09 5.42
N LEU A 184 2.11 -13.94 5.32
CA LEU A 184 3.22 -13.70 4.40
C LEU A 184 4.49 -13.43 5.20
N ALA A 185 5.47 -14.31 5.08
CA ALA A 185 6.77 -14.15 5.69
C ALA A 185 7.84 -13.86 4.63
N LEU A 186 8.54 -12.74 4.80
CA LEU A 186 9.74 -12.42 4.04
C LEU A 186 10.94 -12.65 4.94
N VAL A 187 11.86 -13.50 4.52
CA VAL A 187 12.97 -13.96 5.35
C VAL A 187 14.29 -13.87 4.61
N SER A 188 15.31 -13.39 5.31
CA SER A 188 16.69 -13.31 4.82
C SER A 188 17.70 -13.65 5.92
N GLY A 189 18.88 -14.12 5.51
CA GLY A 189 19.99 -14.45 6.40
C GLY A 189 19.85 -15.79 7.14
N GLY A 190 20.97 -16.27 7.68
CA GLY A 190 21.06 -17.52 8.44
C GLY A 190 20.70 -18.80 7.66
N GLY A 191 20.62 -19.93 8.36
CA GLY A 191 20.14 -21.20 7.83
C GLY A 191 18.65 -21.45 8.14
N LEU A 192 18.08 -22.52 7.55
CA LEU A 192 16.64 -22.85 7.64
C LEU A 192 16.11 -22.92 9.08
N VAL A 193 16.89 -23.46 10.01
CA VAL A 193 16.51 -23.52 11.44
C VAL A 193 16.33 -22.11 12.01
N ALA A 194 17.32 -21.23 11.83
CA ALA A 194 17.28 -19.87 12.33
C ALA A 194 16.15 -19.06 11.67
N GLN A 195 15.88 -19.31 10.39
CA GLN A 195 14.78 -18.71 9.65
C GLN A 195 13.42 -19.14 10.21
N SER A 196 13.21 -20.43 10.48
CA SER A 196 11.96 -20.93 11.08
C SER A 196 11.70 -20.32 12.47
N GLU A 197 12.73 -20.19 13.29
CA GLU A 197 12.65 -19.54 14.61
C GLU A 197 12.41 -18.02 14.48
N ALA A 198 13.01 -17.36 13.49
CA ALA A 198 12.76 -15.94 13.22
C ALA A 198 11.32 -15.71 12.77
N ILE A 199 10.76 -16.56 11.90
CA ILE A 199 9.35 -16.52 11.50
C ILE A 199 8.46 -16.68 12.73
N ARG A 200 8.73 -17.67 13.60
CA ARG A 200 7.99 -17.88 14.85
C ARG A 200 7.90 -16.60 15.69
N LEU A 201 9.03 -15.90 15.88
CA LEU A 201 9.08 -14.64 16.62
C LEU A 201 8.32 -13.50 15.92
N GLY A 202 8.47 -13.39 14.60
CA GLY A 202 7.77 -12.37 13.80
C GLY A 202 6.26 -12.58 13.83
N LEU A 203 5.80 -13.82 13.69
CA LEU A 203 4.40 -14.20 13.72
C LEU A 203 3.77 -13.96 15.09
N ALA A 204 4.44 -14.34 16.18
CA ALA A 204 3.99 -14.06 17.54
C ALA A 204 3.81 -12.55 17.78
N ARG A 205 4.74 -11.71 17.31
CA ARG A 205 4.65 -10.24 17.41
C ARG A 205 3.52 -9.68 16.56
N ALA A 206 3.32 -10.19 15.34
CA ALA A 206 2.23 -9.78 14.47
C ALA A 206 0.85 -10.10 15.11
N LEU A 207 0.72 -11.27 15.75
CA LEU A 207 -0.50 -11.68 16.46
C LEU A 207 -0.77 -10.83 17.70
N VAL A 208 0.26 -10.48 18.46
CA VAL A 208 0.13 -9.53 19.58
C VAL A 208 -0.31 -8.15 19.08
N ALA A 209 0.24 -7.68 17.97
CA ALA A 209 -0.20 -6.43 17.34
C ALA A 209 -1.66 -6.48 16.88
N PHE A 210 -2.19 -7.67 16.56
CA PHE A 210 -3.60 -7.87 16.26
C PHE A 210 -4.48 -7.84 17.52
N LYS A 211 -4.08 -8.54 18.59
CA LYS A 211 -4.75 -8.50 19.91
C LYS A 211 -3.74 -8.63 21.05
N GLU A 212 -3.73 -7.65 21.95
CA GLU A 212 -2.79 -7.60 23.09
C GLU A 212 -2.97 -8.78 24.06
N GLU A 213 -4.19 -9.33 24.17
CA GLU A 213 -4.51 -10.49 25.01
C GLU A 213 -3.65 -11.73 24.70
N PHE A 214 -3.23 -11.88 23.44
CA PHE A 214 -2.41 -13.03 23.01
C PHE A 214 -1.01 -13.01 23.62
N ARG A 215 -0.53 -11.86 24.10
CA ARG A 215 0.77 -11.73 24.75
C ARG A 215 0.88 -12.59 26.01
N LYS A 216 -0.18 -12.65 26.83
CA LYS A 216 -0.20 -13.44 28.06
C LYS A 216 -0.07 -14.94 27.77
N LYS A 217 -0.81 -15.43 26.76
CA LYS A 217 -0.77 -16.84 26.32
C LYS A 217 0.59 -17.21 25.71
N LEU A 218 1.13 -16.35 24.85
CA LEU A 218 2.42 -16.60 24.16
C LEU A 218 3.65 -16.47 25.09
N LYS A 219 3.56 -15.70 26.19
CA LYS A 219 4.62 -15.63 27.21
C LYS A 219 4.73 -16.89 28.06
N LYS A 220 3.60 -17.56 28.34
CA LYS A 220 3.55 -18.78 29.15
C LYS A 220 4.34 -19.92 28.50
N ASP A 221 4.39 -19.93 27.17
CA ASP A 221 4.94 -21.03 26.37
C ASP A 221 6.32 -20.69 25.78
N TRP A 222 7.17 -20.00 26.54
CA TRP A 222 8.61 -19.78 26.27
C TRP A 222 9.02 -19.16 24.92
N ILE A 223 8.09 -18.76 24.04
CA ILE A 223 8.36 -18.18 22.70
C ILE A 223 9.22 -16.91 22.76
N PHE A 224 9.07 -16.11 23.81
CA PHE A 224 9.82 -14.87 24.02
C PHE A 224 11.06 -15.03 24.90
N LYS A 225 11.40 -16.24 25.36
CA LYS A 225 12.53 -16.45 26.27
C LYS A 225 13.83 -16.16 25.52
N LYS A 226 14.53 -15.07 25.90
CA LYS A 226 15.96 -14.93 25.59
C LYS A 226 16.64 -16.17 26.17
N ARG A 227 17.49 -16.83 25.39
CA ARG A 227 18.41 -17.84 25.95
C ARG A 227 19.14 -17.10 27.08
N SER A 228 19.02 -17.59 28.30
CA SER A 228 19.88 -17.15 29.40
C SER A 228 21.31 -17.22 28.91
N GLU A 229 21.99 -16.09 28.91
CA GLU A 229 23.44 -16.02 28.65
C GLU A 229 24.11 -16.93 29.69
N SER A 230 24.85 -17.91 29.18
CA SER A 230 25.80 -18.75 29.89
C SER A 230 27.16 -18.47 29.29
#